data_AF-A0A971TFQ1-F1
#
_entry.id   AF-A0A971TFQ1-F1
#
_cell.length_a   1.000
_cell.length_b   1.000
_cell.length_c   1.000
_cell.angle_alpha   90.00
_cell.angle_beta   90.00
_cell.angle_gamma   90.00
#
_symmetry.space_group_name_H-M   'P 1'
#
loop_
_entity.id
_entity.type
_entity.pdbx_description
1 polymer ?
#
loop_
_entity_poly.entity_id
_entity_poly.type
_entity_poly.pdbx_seq_one_letter_code
_entity_poly.pdbx_strand_id
1 'polypeptide(L)'
;MSFITAASTVLKSSFLLVGQLALIITAVMIMVEFFQEYHILDKLTALMSPFTRLLGMTGEANLPLMAGLLLGIGYGGAIILDSTRQGKLSSQDIYLVNLFLVLCHSLIEDTLIWAALGAIVVPIQIGRFILALGVCYLVAKFVSRFKK
;
A
#
# COMPACT_ATOMS: atom_id res chain seq x y z
N MET A 1 -34.70 -25.67 -1.52
CA MET A 1 -33.53 -26.05 -2.33
C MET A 1 -32.91 -27.33 -1.76
N SER A 2 -32.48 -28.25 -2.61
CA SER A 2 -31.76 -29.45 -2.15
C SER A 2 -30.34 -29.07 -1.74
N PHE A 3 -29.80 -29.76 -0.73
CA PHE A 3 -28.41 -29.60 -0.27
C PHE A 3 -27.41 -29.71 -1.44
N ILE A 4 -27.67 -30.60 -2.40
CA ILE A 4 -26.80 -30.81 -3.57
C ILE A 4 -26.81 -29.60 -4.51
N THR A 5 -27.96 -28.93 -4.66
CA THR A 5 -28.06 -27.71 -5.47
C THR A 5 -27.33 -26.55 -4.81
N ALA A 6 -27.49 -26.40 -3.48
CA ALA A 6 -26.74 -25.39 -2.73
C ALA A 6 -25.22 -25.61 -2.82
N ALA A 7 -24.75 -26.84 -2.61
CA ALA A 7 -23.32 -27.18 -2.66
C ALA A 7 -22.71 -26.93 -4.04
N SER A 8 -23.39 -27.34 -5.11
CA SER A 8 -22.90 -27.15 -6.48
C SER A 8 -22.92 -25.68 -6.92
N THR A 9 -23.88 -24.88 -6.48
CA THR A 9 -23.90 -23.44 -6.73
C THR A 9 -22.73 -22.75 -6.03
N VAL A 10 -22.49 -23.04 -4.74
CA VAL A 10 -21.38 -22.45 -3.99
C VAL A 10 -20.04 -22.79 -4.64
N LEU A 11 -19.80 -24.06 -4.98
CA LEU A 11 -18.56 -24.49 -5.66
C LEU A 11 -18.31 -23.75 -6.97
N LYS A 12 -19.33 -23.64 -7.83
CA LYS A 12 -19.22 -22.91 -9.11
C LYS A 12 -18.95 -21.42 -8.88
N SER A 13 -19.68 -20.79 -7.98
CA SER A 13 -19.51 -19.37 -7.66
C SER A 13 -18.13 -19.09 -7.06
N SER A 14 -17.66 -19.92 -6.13
CA SER A 14 -16.32 -19.80 -5.54
C SER A 14 -15.22 -19.96 -6.59
N PHE A 15 -15.35 -20.93 -7.51
CA PHE A 15 -14.36 -21.12 -8.57
C PHE A 15 -14.29 -19.93 -9.54
N LEU A 16 -15.46 -19.39 -9.93
CA LEU A 16 -15.53 -18.20 -10.78
C LEU A 16 -14.90 -16.97 -10.09
N LEU A 17 -15.18 -16.77 -8.80
CA LEU A 17 -14.60 -15.68 -8.01
C LEU A 17 -13.07 -15.78 -7.94
N VAL A 18 -12.54 -16.98 -7.68
CA VAL A 18 -11.08 -17.21 -7.67
C VAL A 18 -10.47 -16.88 -9.02
N GLY A 19 -11.09 -17.31 -10.12
CA GLY A 19 -10.61 -17.00 -11.47
C GLY A 19 -10.63 -15.49 -11.77
N GLN A 20 -11.68 -14.79 -11.36
CA GLN A 20 -11.80 -13.34 -11.53
C GLN A 20 -10.74 -12.58 -10.72
N LEU A 21 -10.56 -12.93 -9.44
CA LEU A 21 -9.53 -12.36 -8.58
C LEU A 21 -8.13 -12.62 -9.12
N ALA A 22 -7.83 -13.85 -9.53
CA ALA A 22 -6.53 -14.21 -10.10
C ALA A 22 -6.22 -13.37 -11.34
N LEU A 23 -7.18 -13.21 -12.24
CA LEU A 23 -7.00 -12.39 -13.44
C LEU A 23 -6.73 -10.92 -13.10
N ILE A 24 -7.50 -10.34 -12.17
CA ILE A 24 -7.31 -8.95 -11.73
C ILE A 24 -5.94 -8.76 -11.09
N ILE A 25 -5.57 -9.63 -10.14
CA ILE A 25 -4.28 -9.54 -9.44
C ILE A 25 -3.13 -9.68 -10.43
N THR A 26 -3.17 -10.67 -11.33
CA THR A 26 -2.12 -10.84 -12.35
C THR A 26 -2.01 -9.62 -13.26
N ALA A 27 -3.13 -9.04 -13.72
CA ALA A 27 -3.09 -7.84 -14.54
C ALA A 27 -2.50 -6.63 -13.80
N VAL A 28 -2.87 -6.44 -12.53
CA VAL A 28 -2.31 -5.38 -11.68
C VAL A 28 -0.81 -5.60 -11.45
N MET A 29 -0.38 -6.83 -11.15
CA MET A 29 1.04 -7.17 -10.95
C MET A 29 1.88 -6.86 -12.19
N ILE A 30 1.37 -7.19 -13.39
CA ILE A 30 2.05 -6.83 -14.64
C ILE A 30 2.18 -5.31 -14.76
N MET A 31 1.11 -4.55 -14.52
CA MET A 31 1.13 -3.09 -14.57
C MET A 31 2.11 -2.48 -13.54
N VAL A 32 2.16 -3.04 -12.34
CA VAL A 32 3.08 -2.66 -11.26
C VAL A 32 4.53 -2.89 -11.68
N GLU A 33 4.83 -4.02 -12.32
CA GLU A 33 6.18 -4.34 -12.81
C GLU A 33 6.62 -3.33 -13.88
N PHE A 34 5.71 -2.94 -14.79
CA PHE A 34 5.95 -1.83 -15.73
C PHE A 34 6.26 -0.51 -15.00
N PHE A 35 5.58 -0.18 -13.91
CA PHE A 35 5.85 1.06 -13.17
C PHE A 35 7.24 1.08 -12.53
N GLN A 36 7.74 -0.09 -12.11
CA GLN A 36 9.10 -0.22 -11.58
C GLN A 36 10.15 -0.14 -12.68
N GLU A 37 10.01 -0.93 -13.74
CA GLU A 37 11.01 -1.01 -14.83
C GLU A 37 11.23 0.37 -15.49
N TYR A 38 10.17 1.17 -15.65
CA TYR A 38 10.26 2.49 -16.27
C TYR A 38 10.61 3.62 -15.29
N HIS A 39 10.99 3.29 -14.05
CA HIS A 39 11.31 4.23 -12.98
C HIS A 39 10.22 5.31 -12.79
N ILE A 40 8.96 4.93 -12.99
CA ILE A 40 7.82 5.85 -12.86
C ILE A 40 7.64 6.20 -11.39
N LEU A 41 7.87 5.24 -10.50
CA LEU A 41 7.81 5.45 -9.05
C LEU A 41 8.80 6.53 -8.61
N ASP A 42 10.05 6.47 -9.11
CA ASP A 42 11.09 7.46 -8.80
C ASP A 42 10.65 8.87 -9.19
N LYS A 43 10.00 9.02 -10.36
CA LYS A 43 9.44 10.30 -10.81
C LYS A 43 8.27 10.77 -9.95
N LEU A 44 7.47 9.83 -9.45
CA LEU A 44 6.32 10.12 -8.60
C LEU A 44 6.70 10.38 -7.13
N THR A 45 7.92 10.04 -6.69
CA THR A 45 8.39 10.28 -5.31
C THR A 45 8.27 11.73 -4.87
N ALA A 46 8.42 12.69 -5.80
CA ALA A 46 8.27 14.12 -5.52
C ALA A 46 6.88 14.46 -4.96
N LEU A 47 5.85 13.70 -5.32
CA LEU A 47 4.49 13.85 -4.77
C LEU A 47 4.42 13.45 -3.30
N MET A 48 5.31 12.55 -2.83
CA MET A 48 5.39 12.14 -1.43
C MET A 48 6.21 13.08 -0.56
N SER A 49 7.12 13.86 -1.15
CA SER A 49 7.94 14.87 -0.45
C SER A 49 7.17 15.78 0.53
N PRO A 50 6.01 16.36 0.20
CA PRO A 50 5.28 17.18 1.18
C PRO A 50 4.80 16.35 2.39
N PHE A 51 4.40 15.10 2.19
CA PHE A 51 3.91 14.22 3.26
C PHE A 51 5.06 13.72 4.15
N THR A 52 6.15 13.25 3.55
CA THR A 52 7.33 12.80 4.30
C THR A 52 7.97 13.93 5.08
N ARG A 53 8.06 15.14 4.49
CA ARG A 53 8.53 16.34 5.19
C ARG A 53 7.61 16.74 6.35
N LEU A 54 6.30 16.64 6.18
CA LEU A 54 5.33 16.88 7.24
C LEU A 54 5.51 15.92 8.42
N LEU A 55 5.87 14.66 8.13
CA LEU A 55 6.12 13.61 9.11
C LEU A 55 7.55 13.64 9.68
N GLY A 56 8.39 14.57 9.24
CA GLY A 56 9.79 14.69 9.68
C GLY A 56 10.68 13.54 9.19
N MET A 57 10.30 12.88 8.09
CA MET A 57 11.10 11.86 7.42
C MET A 57 12.10 12.48 6.44
N THR A 58 13.12 11.71 6.09
CA THR A 58 14.07 12.06 5.01
C THR A 58 13.45 11.82 3.62
N GLY A 59 14.02 12.47 2.59
CA GLY A 59 13.57 12.28 1.20
C GLY A 59 13.72 10.84 0.70
N GLU A 60 14.66 10.09 1.27
CA GLU A 60 14.88 8.66 0.97
C GLU A 60 13.66 7.79 1.34
N ALA A 61 12.80 8.25 2.26
CA ALA A 61 11.56 7.56 2.61
C ALA A 61 10.47 7.66 1.53
N ASN A 62 10.60 8.59 0.58
CA ASN A 62 9.57 8.83 -0.45
C ASN A 62 9.35 7.63 -1.36
N LEU A 63 10.44 6.98 -1.81
CA LEU A 63 10.36 5.83 -2.71
C LEU A 63 9.71 4.62 -2.03
N PRO A 64 10.17 4.17 -0.85
CA PRO A 64 9.50 3.11 -0.11
C PRO A 64 8.02 3.39 0.19
N LEU A 65 7.69 4.64 0.57
CA LEU A 65 6.32 5.04 0.86
C LEU A 65 5.44 5.01 -0.40
N MET A 66 5.93 5.56 -1.52
CA MET A 66 5.21 5.56 -2.79
C MET A 66 4.98 4.14 -3.30
N ALA A 67 6.01 3.29 -3.23
CA ALA A 67 5.89 1.91 -3.67
C ALA A 67 4.88 1.12 -2.83
N GLY A 68 4.92 1.24 -1.50
CA GLY A 68 3.95 0.58 -0.64
C GLY A 68 2.51 1.08 -0.83
N LEU A 69 2.36 2.38 -1.11
CA LEU A 69 1.06 3.00 -1.29
C LEU A 69 0.40 2.60 -2.62
N LEU A 70 1.16 2.56 -3.71
CA LEU A 70 0.63 2.25 -5.03
C LEU A 70 0.61 0.75 -5.33
N LEU A 71 1.68 0.05 -4.98
CA LEU A 71 1.92 -1.35 -5.39
C LEU A 71 1.67 -2.36 -4.28
N GLY A 72 1.53 -1.89 -3.03
CA GLY A 72 1.22 -2.74 -1.89
C GLY A 72 2.41 -3.10 -1.02
N ILE A 73 2.10 -3.75 0.11
CA ILE A 73 3.06 -3.98 1.19
C ILE A 73 4.13 -5.01 0.83
N GLY A 74 3.86 -5.95 -0.08
CA GLY A 74 4.86 -6.91 -0.56
C GLY A 74 6.04 -6.22 -1.23
N TYR A 75 5.76 -5.34 -2.20
CA TYR A 75 6.78 -4.53 -2.88
C TYR A 75 7.32 -3.41 -2.00
N GLY A 76 6.45 -2.68 -1.31
CA GLY A 76 6.87 -1.64 -0.37
C GLY A 76 7.86 -2.18 0.67
N GLY A 77 7.59 -3.36 1.23
CA GLY A 77 8.47 -4.06 2.17
C GLY A 77 9.83 -4.43 1.56
N ALA A 78 9.86 -4.92 0.32
CA ALA A 78 11.10 -5.22 -0.38
C ALA A 78 11.98 -3.97 -0.56
N ILE A 79 11.37 -2.85 -0.98
CA ILE A 79 12.07 -1.58 -1.17
C ILE A 79 12.52 -0.95 0.17
N ILE A 80 11.71 -1.06 1.24
CA ILE A 80 12.12 -0.66 2.59
C ILE A 80 13.35 -1.46 3.02
N LEU A 81 13.33 -2.78 2.83
CA LEU A 81 14.43 -3.65 3.22
C LEU A 81 15.71 -3.31 2.46
N ASP A 82 15.63 -3.09 1.15
CA ASP A 82 16.76 -2.73 0.31
C ASP A 82 17.33 -1.35 0.69
N SER A 83 16.47 -0.34 0.86
CA SER A 83 16.85 1.01 1.28
C SER A 83 17.48 1.04 2.68
N THR A 84 17.00 0.17 3.58
CA THR A 84 17.56 -0.01 4.93
C THR A 84 18.95 -0.63 4.87
N ARG A 85 19.15 -1.67 4.05
CA ARG A 85 20.46 -2.33 3.87
C ARG A 85 21.49 -1.40 3.24
N GLN A 86 21.06 -0.48 2.38
CA GLN A 86 21.90 0.55 1.78
C GLN A 86 22.22 1.72 2.74
N GLY A 87 21.65 1.73 3.96
CA GLY A 87 21.88 2.79 4.94
C GLY A 87 21.25 4.14 4.58
N LYS A 88 20.30 4.15 3.63
CA LYS A 88 19.62 5.38 3.17
C LYS A 88 18.53 5.85 4.13
N LEU A 89 17.91 4.92 4.86
CA LEU A 89 16.82 5.23 5.79
C LEU A 89 17.33 5.31 7.23
N SER A 90 16.93 6.36 7.94
CA SER A 90 17.14 6.43 9.39
C SER A 90 16.18 5.48 10.12
N SER A 91 16.48 5.12 11.37
CA SER A 91 15.56 4.30 12.19
C SER A 91 14.17 4.92 12.35
N GLN A 92 14.09 6.26 12.34
CA GLN A 92 12.83 6.99 12.38
C GLN A 92 12.07 6.85 11.05
N ASP A 93 12.75 6.93 9.91
CA ASP A 93 12.13 6.73 8.60
C ASP A 93 11.57 5.32 8.48
N ILE A 94 12.36 4.30 8.85
CA ILE A 94 11.94 2.90 8.81
C ILE A 94 10.68 2.71 9.66
N TYR A 95 10.67 3.23 10.88
CA TYR A 95 9.52 3.10 11.78
C TYR A 95 8.26 3.79 11.24
N LEU A 96 8.38 5.06 10.83
CA LEU A 96 7.23 5.84 10.39
C LEU A 96 6.69 5.37 9.03
N VAL A 97 7.55 4.92 8.11
CA VAL A 97 7.14 4.32 6.83
C VAL A 97 6.37 3.03 7.07
N ASN A 98 6.88 2.15 7.94
CA ASN A 98 6.16 0.92 8.30
C ASN A 98 4.82 1.22 8.96
N LEU A 99 4.79 2.17 9.91
CA LEU A 99 3.55 2.59 10.57
C LEU A 99 2.52 3.12 9.57
N PHE A 100 2.96 3.94 8.61
CA PHE A 100 2.06 4.47 7.59
C PHE A 100 1.50 3.35 6.72
N LEU A 101 2.37 2.46 6.20
CA LEU A 101 1.97 1.41 5.27
C LEU A 101 1.10 0.33 5.93
N VAL A 102 1.28 0.04 7.22
CA VAL A 102 0.35 -0.82 7.98
C VAL A 102 -1.07 -0.27 7.95
N LEU A 103 -1.23 1.05 8.01
CA LEU A 103 -2.53 1.72 8.01
C LEU A 103 -3.07 1.93 6.59
N CYS A 104 -2.19 2.26 5.65
CA CYS A 104 -2.54 2.62 4.29
C CYS A 104 -1.50 2.08 3.29
N HIS A 105 -1.86 1.01 2.60
CA HIS A 105 -1.11 0.40 1.50
C HIS A 105 -2.07 -0.06 0.40
N SER A 106 -1.52 -0.45 -0.75
CA SER A 106 -2.27 -1.05 -1.88
C SER A 106 -3.46 -0.18 -2.35
N LEU A 107 -3.29 1.14 -2.49
CA LEU A 107 -4.38 2.00 -2.95
C LEU A 107 -4.94 1.59 -4.31
N ILE A 108 -4.09 1.10 -5.23
CA ILE A 108 -4.54 0.63 -6.54
C ILE A 108 -5.16 -0.77 -6.42
N GLU A 109 -4.39 -1.71 -5.88
CA GLU A 109 -4.77 -3.12 -5.78
C GLU A 109 -6.05 -3.33 -4.96
N ASP A 110 -6.12 -2.79 -3.74
CA ASP A 110 -7.32 -2.91 -2.89
C ASP A 110 -8.53 -2.31 -3.60
N THR A 111 -8.37 -1.14 -4.22
CA THR A 111 -9.47 -0.45 -4.90
C THR A 111 -10.02 -1.28 -6.05
N LEU A 112 -9.15 -1.89 -6.86
CA LEU A 112 -9.58 -2.71 -8.00
C LEU A 112 -10.26 -4.01 -7.54
N ILE A 113 -9.71 -4.65 -6.50
CA ILE A 113 -10.30 -5.87 -5.93
C ILE A 113 -11.69 -5.57 -5.34
N TRP A 114 -11.79 -4.54 -4.49
CA TRP A 114 -13.07 -4.18 -3.87
C TRP A 114 -14.10 -3.64 -4.88
N ALA A 115 -13.65 -2.91 -5.90
CA ALA A 115 -14.53 -2.47 -6.98
C ALA A 115 -15.07 -3.66 -7.79
N ALA A 116 -14.25 -4.67 -8.06
CA ALA A 116 -14.69 -5.90 -8.72
C ALA A 116 -15.70 -6.72 -7.89
N LEU A 117 -15.67 -6.56 -6.56
CA LEU A 117 -16.67 -7.11 -5.64
C LEU A 117 -17.92 -6.23 -5.48
N GLY A 118 -17.98 -5.07 -6.16
CA GLY A 118 -19.13 -4.16 -6.15
C GLY A 118 -19.16 -3.16 -4.99
N ALA A 119 -18.05 -2.98 -4.26
CA ALA A 119 -17.97 -2.04 -3.15
C ALA A 119 -17.66 -0.60 -3.60
N ILE A 120 -18.17 0.40 -2.86
CA ILE A 120 -17.78 1.81 -3.02
C ILE A 120 -16.50 2.05 -2.21
N VAL A 121 -15.35 2.01 -2.88
CA VAL A 121 -14.03 1.95 -2.22
C VAL A 121 -13.45 3.31 -1.87
N VAL A 122 -13.77 4.35 -2.66
CA VAL A 122 -13.15 5.68 -2.55
C VAL A 122 -13.26 6.30 -1.15
N PRO A 123 -14.42 6.32 -0.47
CA PRO A 123 -14.53 6.89 0.87
C PRO A 123 -13.69 6.14 1.91
N ILE A 124 -13.58 4.81 1.76
CA ILE A 124 -12.80 3.95 2.65
C ILE A 124 -11.31 4.29 2.51
N GLN A 125 -10.81 4.42 1.28
CA GLN A 125 -9.41 4.75 1.04
C GLN A 125 -9.04 6.16 1.50
N ILE A 126 -9.94 7.14 1.31
CA ILE A 126 -9.73 8.50 1.84
C ILE A 126 -9.65 8.45 3.37
N GLY A 127 -10.57 7.74 4.02
CA GLY A 127 -10.55 7.59 5.48
C GLY A 127 -9.27 6.93 5.99
N ARG A 128 -8.81 5.85 5.34
CA ARG A 128 -7.55 5.17 5.66
C ARG A 128 -6.35 6.09 5.50
N PHE A 129 -6.29 6.84 4.41
CA PHE A 129 -5.17 7.76 4.16
C PHE A 129 -5.11 8.89 5.19
N ILE A 130 -6.25 9.51 5.52
CA ILE A 130 -6.32 10.56 6.54
C ILE A 130 -5.93 10.01 7.92
N LEU A 131 -6.43 8.83 8.28
CA LEU A 131 -6.10 8.18 9.54
C LEU A 131 -4.61 7.84 9.63
N ALA A 132 -4.04 7.27 8.57
CA ALA A 132 -2.60 6.97 8.49
C ALA A 132 -1.77 8.24 8.66
N LEU A 133 -2.10 9.31 7.94
CA LEU A 133 -1.41 10.58 8.03
C LEU A 133 -1.50 11.18 9.44
N GLY A 134 -2.70 11.17 10.05
CA GLY A 134 -2.94 11.68 11.39
C GLY A 134 -2.18 10.92 12.47
N VAL A 135 -2.24 9.58 12.44
CA VAL A 135 -1.52 8.72 13.40
C VAL A 135 -0.01 8.90 13.24
N CYS A 136 0.53 8.82 12.02
CA CYS A 136 1.95 9.03 11.78
C CYS A 136 2.41 10.43 12.22
N TYR A 137 1.61 11.47 12.00
CA TYR A 137 1.94 12.83 12.42
C TYR A 137 2.02 12.95 13.95
N LEU A 138 1.03 12.40 14.67
CA LEU A 138 1.03 12.39 16.14
C LEU A 138 2.25 11.63 16.67
N VAL A 139 2.51 10.44 16.13
CA VAL A 139 3.64 9.60 16.55
C VAL A 139 4.98 10.28 16.24
N ALA A 140 5.15 10.86 15.05
CA ALA A 140 6.37 11.61 14.70
C ALA A 140 6.64 12.76 15.67
N LYS A 141 5.60 13.49 16.10
CA LYS A 141 5.70 14.55 17.10
C LYS A 141 6.05 14.04 18.50
N PHE A 142 5.56 12.86 18.87
CA PHE A 142 5.94 12.22 20.14
C PHE A 142 7.38 11.71 20.12
N VAL A 143 7.78 11.00 19.06
CA VAL A 143 9.13 10.42 18.92
C VAL A 143 10.21 11.50 18.87
N SER A 144 9.97 12.60 18.15
CA SER A 144 10.88 13.75 18.13
C SER A 144 11.08 14.43 19.50
N ARG A 145 10.13 14.26 20.44
CA ARG A 145 10.22 14.82 21.80
C ARG A 145 11.18 14.05 22.71
N PHE A 146 11.47 12.78 22.42
CA PHE A 146 12.38 11.92 23.20
C PHE A 146 13.83 11.93 22.67
N LYS A 147 14.07 12.57 21.53
CA LYS A 147 15.40 12.69 20.92
C LYS A 147 16.15 13.96 21.39
N LYS A 148 15.70 14.58 22.48
CA LYS A 148 16.26 15.80 23.09
C LYS A 148 17.13 15.46 24.29
#